data_AF-A0A933IR29-F1
#
_entry.id   AF-A0A933IR29-F1
#
_cell.length_a   1.000
_cell.length_b   1.000
_cell.length_c   1.000
_cell.angle_alpha   90.00
_cell.angle_beta   90.00
_cell.angle_gamma   90.00
#
_symmetry.space_group_name_H-M   'P 1'
#
loop_
_entity.id
_entity.type
_entity.pdbx_description
1 polymer ?
#
loop_
_entity_poly.entity_id
_entity_poly.type
_entity_poly.pdbx_seq_one_letter_code
_entity_poly.pdbx_strand_id
1 'polypeptide(L)'
;MEEHPFHCEECGGHTFIVVHTYEICTHDLRMLTCRCGKRSDAVAAHQDVVSREEYVEWGPLDQEHNWNYEAKNMEELDESREESHVLCEPCTRRAEKSDWTSIDRYTEAIRHEFYLFCQTCEREIEFGWTEPGRGGGIWPVESVDFDPSKCWPEPRHLGSWIERGWYNLNHSD
;
A
#
# COMPACT_ATOMS: atom_id res chain seq x y z
N MET A 1 3.61 18.80 33.37
CA MET A 1 4.08 17.55 32.76
C MET A 1 3.30 17.43 31.48
N GLU A 2 3.99 17.40 30.35
CA GLU A 2 3.33 16.97 29.11
C GLU A 2 3.00 15.50 29.32
N GLU A 3 1.71 15.18 29.43
CA GLU A 3 1.27 13.80 29.43
C GLU A 3 1.41 13.29 27.99
N HIS A 4 2.40 12.44 27.77
CA HIS A 4 2.55 11.77 26.49
C HIS A 4 1.49 10.65 26.41
N PRO A 5 0.62 10.65 25.38
CA PRO A 5 -0.43 9.63 25.27
C PRO A 5 0.14 8.25 24.98
N PHE A 6 1.39 8.17 24.51
CA PHE A 6 2.09 6.93 24.14
C PHE A 6 3.21 6.64 25.12
N HIS A 7 3.34 5.37 25.51
CA HIS A 7 4.42 4.93 26.36
C HIS A 7 4.84 3.50 26.02
N CYS A 8 6.02 3.33 25.44
CA CYS A 8 6.58 2.01 25.19
C CYS A 8 6.82 1.28 26.51
N GLU A 9 6.15 0.15 26.73
CA GLU A 9 6.25 -0.64 27.96
C GLU A 9 7.67 -1.22 28.20
N GLU A 10 8.49 -1.31 27.15
CA GLU A 10 9.84 -1.87 27.23
C GLU A 10 10.93 -0.83 27.50
N CYS A 11 10.94 0.28 26.76
CA CYS A 11 12.02 1.28 26.85
C CYS A 11 11.58 2.64 27.41
N GLY A 12 10.27 2.83 27.62
CA GLY A 12 9.68 4.09 28.09
C GLY A 12 9.60 5.20 27.04
N GLY A 13 9.94 4.93 25.77
CA GLY A 13 9.85 5.89 24.68
C GLY A 13 8.41 6.37 24.43
N HIS A 14 8.27 7.62 23.98
CA HIS A 14 6.97 8.30 23.81
C HIS A 14 6.59 8.59 22.36
N THR A 15 7.43 8.17 21.41
CA THR A 15 7.20 8.40 19.99
C THR A 15 7.08 7.07 19.29
N PHE A 16 5.94 6.87 18.62
CA PHE A 16 5.69 5.71 17.78
C PHE A 16 5.70 6.13 16.31
N ILE A 17 6.32 5.31 15.47
CA ILE A 17 6.44 5.50 14.02
C ILE A 17 5.49 4.52 13.34
N VAL A 18 4.62 5.04 12.51
CA VAL A 18 3.80 4.24 11.60
C VAL A 18 4.60 3.97 10.35
N VAL A 19 4.57 2.73 9.87
CA VAL A 19 5.09 2.32 8.58
C VAL A 19 3.93 1.72 7.79
N HIS A 20 3.66 2.29 6.62
CA HIS A 20 2.66 1.81 5.67
C HIS A 20 3.36 1.33 4.41
N THR A 21 3.26 0.03 4.15
CA THR A 21 3.71 -0.59 2.91
C THR A 21 2.50 -0.84 2.01
N TYR A 22 2.59 -0.47 0.73
CA TYR A 22 1.55 -0.78 -0.25
C TYR A 22 2.09 -1.09 -1.64
N GLU A 23 1.40 -1.99 -2.32
CA GLU A 23 1.72 -2.41 -3.69
C GLU A 23 0.76 -1.72 -4.66
N ILE A 24 1.31 -1.01 -5.64
CA ILE A 24 0.58 -0.46 -6.78
C ILE A 24 0.76 -1.41 -7.97
N CYS A 25 -0.35 -1.80 -8.59
CA CYS A 25 -0.39 -2.47 -9.87
C CYS A 25 -0.79 -1.46 -10.96
N THR A 26 0.07 -1.26 -11.96
CA THR A 26 -0.22 -0.43 -13.14
C THR A 26 -0.53 -1.34 -14.31
N HIS A 27 -1.69 -1.14 -14.92
CA HIS A 27 -2.05 -1.73 -16.21
C HIS A 27 -1.91 -0.66 -17.29
N ASP A 28 -1.15 -0.95 -18.34
CA ASP A 28 -0.88 -0.04 -19.44
C ASP A 28 -1.03 -0.78 -20.77
N LEU A 29 -2.15 -0.54 -21.44
CA LEU A 29 -2.38 -1.00 -22.81
C LEU A 29 -1.72 -0.01 -23.76
N ARG A 30 -0.78 -0.51 -24.55
CA ARG A 30 -0.01 0.26 -25.51
C ARG A 30 -0.34 -0.17 -26.93
N MET A 31 -0.32 0.81 -27.83
CA MET A 31 -0.50 0.60 -29.26
C MET A 31 0.74 1.07 -30.02
N LEU A 32 1.14 0.29 -31.02
CA LEU A 32 2.11 0.69 -32.02
C LEU A 32 1.39 1.00 -33.33
N THR A 33 1.58 2.19 -33.89
CA THR A 33 1.00 2.57 -35.19
C THR A 33 1.75 1.93 -36.36
N CYS A 34 1.01 1.39 -37.32
CA CYS A 34 1.55 0.88 -38.58
C CYS A 34 1.86 2.03 -39.54
N ARG A 35 3.14 2.17 -39.91
CA ARG A 35 3.62 3.21 -40.85
C ARG A 35 3.92 2.69 -42.26
N CYS A 36 3.73 1.39 -42.52
CA CYS A 36 4.10 0.80 -43.81
C CYS A 36 2.99 0.86 -44.88
N GLY A 37 1.81 1.40 -44.54
CA GLY A 37 0.67 1.54 -45.46
C GLY A 37 -0.01 0.22 -45.87
N LYS A 38 0.42 -0.93 -45.33
CA LYS A 38 -0.14 -2.25 -45.68
C LYS A 38 -1.42 -2.61 -44.93
N ARG A 39 -1.79 -1.83 -43.90
CA ARG A 39 -2.96 -2.10 -43.06
C ARG A 39 -3.93 -0.94 -43.06
N SER A 40 -5.22 -1.25 -43.13
CA SER A 40 -6.31 -0.27 -43.12
C SER A 40 -6.65 0.26 -41.73
N ASP A 41 -6.36 -0.51 -40.68
CA ASP A 41 -6.57 -0.11 -39.27
C ASP A 41 -5.43 0.74 -38.70
N ALA A 42 -4.34 0.90 -39.46
CA ALA A 42 -3.12 1.59 -39.03
C ALA A 42 -2.53 1.05 -37.70
N VAL A 43 -2.81 -0.19 -37.30
CA VAL A 43 -2.25 -0.80 -36.08
C VAL A 43 -1.17 -1.81 -36.45
N ALA A 44 0.03 -1.66 -35.87
CA ALA A 44 1.13 -2.60 -36.04
C ALA A 44 1.21 -3.64 -34.92
N ALA A 45 0.87 -3.27 -33.69
CA ALA A 45 0.79 -4.18 -32.55
C ALA A 45 0.01 -3.55 -31.39
N HIS A 46 -0.46 -4.41 -30.49
CA HIS A 46 -0.87 -4.03 -29.13
C HIS A 46 0.06 -4.70 -28.12
N GLN A 47 0.22 -4.09 -26.96
CA GLN A 47 1.03 -4.60 -25.87
C GLN A 47 0.32 -4.30 -24.56
N ASP A 48 0.03 -5.34 -23.78
CA ASP A 48 -0.47 -5.25 -22.42
C ASP A 48 0.73 -5.30 -21.47
N VAL A 49 0.99 -4.21 -20.76
CA VAL A 49 2.05 -4.11 -19.76
C VAL A 49 1.42 -4.02 -18.38
N VAL A 50 1.78 -4.94 -17.51
CA VAL A 50 1.45 -4.91 -16.09
C VAL A 50 2.75 -4.70 -15.32
N SER A 51 2.84 -3.64 -14.53
CA SER A 51 3.98 -3.39 -13.64
C SER A 51 3.52 -3.29 -12.20
N ARG A 52 4.39 -3.69 -11.27
CA ARG A 52 4.13 -3.65 -9.84
C ARG A 52 5.24 -2.89 -9.14
N GLU A 53 4.84 -2.03 -8.23
CA GLU A 53 5.73 -1.16 -7.46
C GLU A 53 5.33 -1.27 -5.99
N GLU A 54 6.31 -1.43 -5.11
CA GLU A 54 6.09 -1.35 -3.67
C GLU A 54 6.49 0.04 -3.18
N TYR A 55 5.65 0.62 -2.35
CA TYR A 55 5.88 1.89 -1.70
C TYR A 55 5.91 1.69 -0.20
N VAL A 56 6.83 2.38 0.45
CA VAL A 56 6.94 2.41 1.91
C VAL A 56 6.87 3.87 2.34
N GLU A 57 5.86 4.20 3.12
CA GLU A 57 5.65 5.52 3.72
C GLU A 57 5.76 5.40 5.23
N TRP A 58 6.37 6.40 5.88
CA TRP A 58 6.48 6.39 7.34
C TRP A 58 6.42 7.79 7.94
N GLY A 59 6.02 7.85 9.20
CA GLY A 59 5.93 9.08 9.98
C GLY A 59 5.50 8.82 11.43
N PRO A 60 5.67 9.80 12.32
CA PRO A 60 5.22 9.67 13.70
C PRO A 60 3.69 9.68 13.77
N LEU A 61 3.17 9.01 14.80
CA LEU A 61 1.79 9.15 15.23
C LEU A 61 1.65 10.42 16.08
N ASP A 62 0.65 11.27 15.79
CA ASP A 62 0.36 12.44 16.61
C ASP A 62 -0.44 12.09 17.88
N GLN A 63 -0.65 13.05 18.77
CA GLN A 63 -1.31 12.81 20.06
C GLN A 63 -2.80 12.45 19.91
N GLU A 64 -3.38 12.76 18.76
CA GLU A 64 -4.74 12.48 18.36
C GLU A 64 -4.87 11.17 17.58
N HIS A 65 -3.83 10.32 17.61
CA HIS A 65 -3.77 9.01 16.94
C HIS A 65 -3.85 9.08 15.40
N ASN A 66 -3.56 10.23 14.81
CA ASN A 66 -3.48 10.38 13.36
C ASN A 66 -2.05 10.19 12.88
N TRP A 67 -1.94 9.59 11.70
CA TRP A 67 -0.68 9.42 11.00
C TRP A 67 -0.59 10.39 9.82
N ASN A 68 0.49 11.18 9.80
CA ASN A 68 0.89 11.96 8.65
C ASN A 68 2.25 11.44 8.17
N TYR A 69 2.36 11.07 6.89
CA TYR A 69 3.64 10.60 6.34
C TYR A 69 4.64 11.77 6.25
N GLU A 70 5.88 11.52 6.68
CA GLU A 70 6.98 12.48 6.60
C GLU A 70 7.98 12.12 5.50
N ALA A 71 8.08 10.83 5.17
CA ALA A 71 8.98 10.32 4.15
C ALA A 71 8.37 9.13 3.41
N LYS A 72 8.91 8.89 2.21
CA LYS A 72 8.43 7.88 1.26
C LYS A 72 9.60 7.31 0.47
N ASN A 73 9.64 5.99 0.34
CA ASN A 73 10.48 5.25 -0.58
C ASN A 73 9.62 4.46 -1.58
N MET A 74 10.21 4.14 -2.73
CA MET A 74 9.62 3.32 -3.79
C MET A 74 10.64 2.28 -4.23
N GLU A 75 10.21 1.03 -4.36
CA GLU A 75 10.97 -0.05 -4.95
C GLU A 75 10.17 -0.66 -6.12
N GLU A 76 10.78 -0.76 -7.30
CA GLU A 76 10.19 -1.49 -8.42
C GLU A 76 10.25 -2.99 -8.11
N LEU A 77 9.10 -3.67 -8.13
CA LEU A 77 9.06 -5.11 -8.03
C LEU A 77 9.37 -5.69 -9.41
N ASP A 78 10.32 -6.63 -9.51
CA ASP A 78 10.70 -7.31 -10.77
C ASP A 78 9.61 -8.31 -11.24
N GLU A 79 8.34 -7.94 -11.06
CA GLU A 79 7.13 -8.68 -11.38
C GLU A 79 6.37 -8.04 -12.55
N SER A 80 7.10 -7.40 -13.47
CA SER A 80 6.46 -6.87 -14.67
C SER A 80 6.09 -8.00 -15.65
N ARG A 81 4.86 -7.98 -16.15
CA ARG A 81 4.39 -8.87 -17.21
C ARG A 81 4.12 -8.05 -18.45
N GLU A 82 4.65 -8.52 -19.57
CA GLU A 82 4.43 -7.93 -20.88
C GLU A 82 3.89 -8.98 -21.85
N GLU A 83 2.75 -8.70 -22.47
CA GLU A 83 2.17 -9.55 -23.51
C GLU A 83 1.93 -8.72 -24.77
N SER A 84 2.41 -9.21 -25.92
CA SER A 84 2.36 -8.46 -27.18
C SER A 84 1.61 -9.21 -28.26
N HIS A 85 0.70 -8.52 -28.94
CA HIS A 85 -0.01 -9.02 -30.12
C HIS A 85 0.46 -8.28 -31.37
N VAL A 86 1.26 -8.96 -32.21
CA VAL A 86 1.88 -8.38 -33.41
C VAL A 86 1.00 -8.57 -34.64
N LEU A 87 0.66 -7.46 -35.29
CA LEU A 87 -0.19 -7.39 -36.48
C LEU A 87 0.59 -6.99 -37.75
N CYS A 88 1.77 -6.37 -37.57
CA CYS A 88 2.66 -5.96 -38.65
C CYS A 88 4.13 -6.10 -38.23
N GLU A 89 4.70 -7.29 -38.43
CA GLU A 89 6.10 -7.56 -38.07
C GLU A 89 7.12 -6.52 -38.60
N PRO A 90 7.05 -6.02 -39.84
CA PRO A 90 8.03 -5.05 -40.32
C PRO A 90 8.03 -3.73 -39.54
N CYS A 91 6.86 -3.27 -39.07
CA CYS A 91 6.77 -2.07 -38.25
C CYS A 91 7.22 -2.36 -36.82
N THR A 92 6.80 -3.49 -36.24
CA THR A 92 7.18 -3.88 -34.87
C THR A 92 8.68 -4.09 -34.71
N ARG A 93 9.35 -4.73 -35.68
CA ARG A 93 10.82 -4.94 -35.62
C ARG A 93 11.64 -3.65 -35.68
N ARG A 94 11.05 -2.55 -36.18
CA ARG A 94 11.70 -1.24 -36.30
C ARG A 94 11.28 -0.28 -35.20
N ALA A 95 10.34 -0.67 -34.36
CA ALA A 95 9.80 0.18 -33.31
C ALA A 95 10.77 0.28 -32.15
N GLU A 96 10.96 1.49 -31.66
CA GLU A 96 11.63 1.77 -30.40
C GLU A 96 10.59 1.84 -29.27
N LYS A 97 11.03 1.80 -28.01
CA LYS A 97 10.12 1.95 -26.85
C LYS A 97 9.27 3.23 -26.94
N SER A 98 9.85 4.31 -27.49
CA SER A 98 9.18 5.60 -27.69
C SER A 98 8.15 5.62 -28.82
N ASP A 99 8.11 4.61 -29.70
CA ASP A 99 7.08 4.52 -30.75
C ASP A 99 5.75 3.97 -30.22
N TRP A 100 5.75 3.34 -29.04
CA TRP A 100 4.55 2.83 -28.38
C TRP A 100 3.81 3.95 -27.68
N THR A 101 2.49 4.01 -27.90
CA THR A 101 1.61 5.00 -27.29
C THR A 101 0.70 4.30 -26.28
N SER A 102 0.67 4.78 -25.04
CA SER A 102 -0.31 4.35 -24.05
C SER A 102 -1.71 4.80 -24.49
N ILE A 103 -2.64 3.87 -24.60
CA ILE A 103 -4.02 4.13 -25.03
C ILE A 103 -5.04 3.96 -23.90
N ASP A 104 -4.72 3.11 -22.92
CA ASP A 104 -5.47 2.96 -21.70
C ASP A 104 -4.50 2.63 -20.56
N ARG A 105 -4.54 3.43 -19.49
CA ARG A 105 -3.66 3.27 -18.34
C ARG A 105 -4.42 3.54 -17.07
N TYR A 106 -4.39 2.57 -16.17
CA TYR A 106 -4.93 2.72 -14.83
C TYR A 106 -4.00 2.09 -13.79
N THR A 107 -4.11 2.60 -12.57
CA THR A 107 -3.33 2.18 -11.42
C THR A 107 -4.28 1.84 -10.29
N GLU A 108 -4.02 0.74 -9.60
CA GLU A 108 -4.76 0.34 -8.40
C GLU A 108 -3.79 -0.08 -7.30
N ALA A 109 -4.15 0.26 -6.05
CA ALA A 109 -3.44 -0.26 -4.89
C ALA A 109 -4.04 -1.62 -4.53
N ILE A 110 -3.23 -2.67 -4.56
CA ILE A 110 -3.72 -4.06 -4.46
C ILE A 110 -3.39 -4.71 -3.12
N ARG A 111 -2.48 -4.11 -2.35
CA ARG A 111 -2.10 -4.58 -1.02
C ARG A 111 -1.72 -3.40 -0.14
N HIS A 112 -2.15 -3.44 1.12
CA HIS A 112 -1.79 -2.47 2.15
C HIS A 112 -1.39 -3.21 3.42
N GLU A 113 -0.33 -2.78 4.07
CA GLU A 113 0.15 -3.31 5.34
C GLU A 113 0.63 -2.16 6.23
N PHE A 114 0.21 -2.18 7.49
CA PHE A 114 0.52 -1.12 8.45
C PHE A 114 1.21 -1.72 9.66
N TYR A 115 2.27 -1.07 10.10
CA TYR A 115 3.05 -1.43 11.28
C TYR A 115 3.21 -0.20 12.15
N LEU A 116 3.32 -0.40 13.45
CA LEU A 116 3.58 0.66 14.41
C LEU A 116 4.80 0.24 15.23
N PHE A 117 5.81 1.10 15.31
CA PHE A 117 7.06 0.80 16.01
C PHE A 117 7.38 1.85 17.05
N CYS A 118 7.94 1.44 18.18
CA CYS A 118 8.58 2.40 19.07
C CYS A 118 9.82 3.00 18.37
N GLN A 119 9.91 4.33 18.28
CA GLN A 119 11.04 5.00 17.64
C GLN A 119 12.38 4.71 18.35
N THR A 120 12.35 4.42 19.65
CA THR A 120 13.57 4.28 20.47
C THR A 120 14.13 2.86 20.45
N CYS A 121 13.28 1.83 20.57
CA CYS A 121 13.72 0.43 20.64
C CYS A 121 13.30 -0.41 19.44
N GLU A 122 12.62 0.19 18.45
CA GLU A 122 12.18 -0.46 17.20
C GLU A 122 11.23 -1.65 17.39
N ARG A 123 10.71 -1.85 18.61
CA ARG A 123 9.71 -2.90 18.88
C ARG A 123 8.38 -2.55 18.20
N GLU A 124 7.79 -3.55 17.54
CA GLU A 124 6.42 -3.46 17.01
C GLU A 124 5.40 -3.36 18.17
N ILE A 125 4.50 -2.40 18.06
CA ILE A 125 3.42 -2.13 19.00
C ILE A 125 2.12 -2.59 18.34
N GLU A 126 1.36 -3.45 19.02
CA GLU A 126 0.02 -3.81 18.53
C GLU A 126 -0.89 -2.58 18.52
N PHE A 127 -1.81 -2.51 17.58
CA PHE A 127 -2.77 -1.40 17.48
C PHE A 127 -4.11 -1.87 16.88
N GLY A 128 -5.12 -1.01 17.05
CA GLY A 128 -6.38 -1.10 16.33
C GLY A 128 -6.67 0.19 15.56
N TRP A 129 -7.75 0.17 14.79
CA TRP A 129 -8.25 1.29 14.00
C TRP A 129 -9.44 1.93 14.68
N THR A 130 -9.52 3.26 14.68
CA THR A 130 -10.68 3.97 15.25
C THR A 130 -11.94 3.81 14.38
N GLU A 131 -11.79 3.39 13.12
CA GLU A 131 -12.91 3.11 12.22
C GLU A 131 -12.72 1.76 11.48
N PRO A 132 -13.80 1.12 11.00
CA PRO A 132 -13.70 -0.12 10.24
C PRO A 132 -12.93 0.07 8.93
N GLY A 133 -12.40 -1.03 8.38
CA GLY A 133 -11.78 -1.02 7.05
C GLY A 133 -10.45 -0.28 6.97
N ARG A 134 -9.71 -0.21 8.09
CA ARG A 134 -8.48 0.59 8.23
C ARG A 134 -8.70 2.09 8.02
N GLY A 135 -9.88 2.58 8.37
CA GLY A 135 -10.21 3.99 8.39
C GLY A 135 -9.82 4.65 9.72
N GLY A 136 -9.78 5.98 9.72
CA GLY A 136 -9.52 6.79 10.90
C GLY A 136 -8.07 6.71 11.41
N GLY A 137 -7.90 6.84 12.73
CA GLY A 137 -6.63 6.84 13.42
C GLY A 137 -6.12 5.44 13.79
N ILE A 138 -4.82 5.35 14.06
CA ILE A 138 -4.12 4.16 14.54
C ILE A 138 -4.03 4.27 16.06
N TRP A 139 -4.72 3.41 16.79
CA TRP A 139 -4.82 3.44 18.25
C TRP A 139 -3.91 2.37 18.88
N PRO A 140 -2.75 2.74 19.45
CA PRO A 140 -1.80 1.78 20.01
C PRO A 140 -2.33 1.13 21.29
N VAL A 141 -2.04 -0.15 21.52
CA VAL A 141 -2.42 -0.82 22.78
C VAL A 141 -1.67 -0.25 23.99
N GLU A 142 -0.54 0.40 23.75
CA GLU A 142 0.32 1.07 24.75
C GLU A 142 0.06 2.58 24.81
N SER A 143 -1.14 3.00 24.42
CA SER A 143 -1.64 4.35 24.67
C SER A 143 -2.43 4.39 25.98
N VAL A 144 -2.33 5.52 26.69
CA VAL A 144 -2.98 5.70 28.00
C VAL A 144 -4.51 5.66 27.93
N ASP A 145 -5.06 5.92 26.75
CA ASP A 145 -6.49 6.02 26.47
C ASP A 145 -7.03 4.80 25.67
N PHE A 146 -6.21 3.77 25.45
CA PHE A 146 -6.59 2.60 24.65
C PHE A 146 -7.88 1.94 25.17
N ASP A 147 -8.87 1.83 24.28
CA ASP A 147 -10.13 1.13 24.54
C ASP A 147 -10.41 0.11 23.43
N PRO A 148 -10.16 -1.20 23.67
CA PRO A 148 -10.36 -2.22 22.66
C PRO A 148 -11.82 -2.36 22.21
N SER A 149 -12.79 -1.92 23.02
CA SER A 149 -14.21 -1.97 22.66
C SER A 149 -14.62 -0.94 21.60
N LYS A 150 -13.76 0.06 21.34
CA LYS A 150 -13.96 1.11 20.34
C LYS A 150 -13.04 0.97 19.13
N CYS A 151 -12.26 -0.11 19.08
CA CYS A 151 -11.26 -0.32 18.05
C CYS A 151 -11.61 -1.49 17.15
N TRP A 152 -11.21 -1.39 15.89
CA TRP A 152 -11.21 -2.51 14.96
C TRP A 152 -9.79 -3.09 14.90
N PRO A 153 -9.57 -4.37 15.23
CA PRO A 153 -8.23 -4.94 15.21
C PRO A 153 -7.65 -4.91 13.80
N GLU A 154 -6.38 -4.55 13.67
CA GLU A 154 -5.63 -4.87 12.44
C GLU A 154 -5.67 -6.39 12.25
N PRO A 155 -6.00 -6.93 11.05
CA PRO A 155 -6.18 -8.37 10.84
C PRO A 155 -5.08 -9.27 11.40
N ARG A 156 -3.82 -8.80 11.39
CA ARG A 156 -2.68 -9.55 11.95
C ARG A 156 -2.76 -9.75 13.47
N HIS A 157 -3.42 -8.86 14.20
CA HIS A 157 -3.55 -8.90 15.66
C HIS A 157 -4.88 -9.51 16.12
N LEU A 158 -5.81 -9.81 15.20
CA LEU A 158 -7.14 -10.35 15.51
C LEU A 158 -7.08 -11.59 16.43
N GLY A 159 -6.15 -12.50 16.19
CA GLY A 159 -5.95 -13.69 17.04
C GLY A 159 -5.60 -13.34 18.49
N SER A 160 -4.60 -12.47 18.68
CA SER A 160 -4.18 -11.95 20.00
C SER A 160 -5.34 -11.28 20.73
N TRP A 161 -6.14 -10.50 20.01
CA TRP A 161 -7.28 -9.77 20.60
C TRP A 161 -8.42 -10.71 21.02
N ILE A 162 -8.67 -11.77 20.26
CA ILE A 162 -9.64 -12.82 20.64
C ILE A 162 -9.15 -13.54 21.90
N GLU A 163 -7.86 -13.91 21.97
CA GLU A 163 -7.28 -14.59 23.13
C GLU A 163 -7.33 -13.74 24.41
N ARG A 164 -7.14 -12.42 24.28
CA ARG A 164 -7.27 -11.45 25.38
C ARG A 164 -8.72 -11.10 25.74
N GLY A 165 -9.70 -11.58 24.98
CA GLY A 165 -11.12 -11.25 25.15
C GLY A 165 -11.46 -9.80 24.79
N TRP A 166 -10.59 -9.14 24.03
CA TRP A 166 -10.76 -7.76 23.55
C TRP A 166 -11.68 -7.68 22.33
N TYR A 167 -11.76 -8.76 21.55
CA TYR A 167 -12.63 -8.84 20.39
C TYR A 167 -13.48 -10.10 20.41
N ASN A 168 -14.79 -9.95 20.26
CA ASN A 168 -15.74 -11.05 20.22
C ASN A 168 -16.35 -11.18 18.81
N LEU A 169 -16.00 -12.26 18.11
CA LEU A 169 -16.56 -12.58 16.78
C LEU A 169 -18.09 -12.79 16.77
N ASN A 170 -18.70 -12.91 17.95
CA ASN A 170 -20.15 -13.08 18.13
C ASN A 170 -20.91 -11.76 18.28
N HIS A 171 -20.23 -10.61 18.27
CA HIS A 171 -20.88 -9.31 18.07
C HIS A 171 -21.03 -9.05 16.56
N SER A 172 -21.98 -9.77 15.97
CA SER A 172 -22.60 -9.35 14.73
C SER A 172 -23.48 -8.15 15.04
N ASP A 173 -23.27 -7.03 14.35
CA ASP A 173 -24.36 -6.08 14.08
C ASP A 173 -25.52 -6.78 13.33
#